data_AF-A0ABD1GRP0-F1
#
_entry.id   AF-A0ABD1GRP0-F1
#
_cell.length_a   1.000
_cell.length_b   1.000
_cell.length_c   1.000
_cell.angle_alpha   90.00
_cell.angle_beta   90.00
_cell.angle_gamma   90.00
#
_symmetry.space_group_name_H-M   'P 1'
#
loop_
_entity.id
_entity.type
_entity.pdbx_description
1 polymer ?
#
loop_
_entity_poly.entity_id
_entity_poly.type
_entity_poly.pdbx_seq_one_letter_code
_entity_poly.pdbx_strand_id
1 'polypeptide(L)'
;MGMVSFISTVPSLVSLAPSPPTSAPMATARYIHSGTVNCRLEGDCGDEDRFSRRRVLHCVGAATIGIDLIARSSSLIEVANAADLIQRRQRSEFQSKVKDVLYRALKANQDLIPSILTLALNDAVTYDKATKTGGPNGSIRLSSEISRPENKNLAAALSLLEAAKKEIDSDSKGGPISYADLIQLGAQSAVKSTFLASAIRKCGGNEEKGSLLYSAYGSSGQWGLFDKQFGRSDAEEADPEGRVLQWEKATVEEIKNKFTALGFGPRQVAVMSAFFGPDQLATEARLASDPQVQPWVQKYQRSRETVSQTDYEVDLITTLTKLSSLGQQINYEAYSYALPKVDFGKLKL
;
A
#
# COMPACT_ATOMS: atom_id res chain seq x y z
N MET A 1 -1.80 15.36 74.68
CA MET A 1 -2.68 14.32 74.08
C MET A 1 -2.88 14.70 72.62
N GLY A 2 -2.43 13.98 71.59
CA GLY A 2 -1.66 12.75 71.46
C GLY A 2 -0.86 12.82 70.16
N MET A 3 0.26 12.09 70.12
CA MET A 3 1.38 12.20 69.18
C MET A 3 1.23 11.25 67.97
N VAL A 4 1.95 11.60 66.90
CA VAL A 4 2.22 10.95 65.61
C VAL A 4 2.55 9.45 65.67
N SER A 5 2.24 8.68 64.61
CA SER A 5 3.09 7.56 64.16
C SER A 5 2.82 7.11 62.71
N PHE A 6 3.85 7.26 61.86
CA PHE A 6 4.12 6.48 60.65
C PHE A 6 5.04 5.31 61.06
N ILE A 7 4.82 4.08 60.54
CA ILE A 7 5.81 3.01 60.66
C ILE A 7 5.89 2.21 59.36
N SER A 8 7.12 2.21 58.83
CA SER A 8 7.70 1.37 57.79
C SER A 8 8.15 0.03 58.40
N THR A 9 8.06 -1.07 57.64
CA THR A 9 8.68 -2.34 58.06
C THR A 9 9.30 -3.08 56.88
N VAL A 10 10.63 -3.18 56.91
CA VAL A 10 11.47 -4.21 56.25
C VAL A 10 12.07 -5.06 57.38
N PRO A 11 12.21 -6.38 57.24
CA PRO A 11 13.53 -7.04 57.26
C PRO A 11 13.53 -8.36 56.43
N SER A 12 14.60 -9.10 56.14
CA SER A 12 16.05 -8.94 56.12
C SER A 12 16.60 -10.11 55.28
N LEU A 13 17.85 -9.94 54.86
CA LEU A 13 18.69 -10.85 54.09
C LEU A 13 18.88 -12.25 54.71
N VAL A 14 18.91 -13.29 53.86
CA VAL A 14 19.64 -14.53 54.11
C VAL A 14 20.52 -14.83 52.90
N SER A 15 21.83 -14.87 53.16
CA SER A 15 22.87 -15.32 52.23
C SER A 15 23.00 -16.85 52.28
N LEU A 16 23.08 -17.52 51.14
CA LEU A 16 23.77 -18.81 51.03
C LEU A 16 24.46 -18.89 49.65
N ALA A 17 25.77 -19.11 49.66
CA ALA A 17 26.63 -19.33 48.48
C ALA A 17 27.03 -20.83 48.42
N PRO A 18 27.90 -21.30 47.49
CA PRO A 18 27.51 -21.89 46.19
C PRO A 18 28.08 -23.31 45.95
N SER A 19 27.60 -24.03 44.91
CA SER A 19 28.32 -25.00 44.04
C SER A 19 27.35 -25.92 43.26
N PRO A 20 27.76 -26.68 42.22
CA PRO A 20 28.69 -26.42 41.11
C PRO A 20 28.02 -26.66 39.72
N PRO A 21 28.69 -26.36 38.58
CA PRO A 21 28.07 -26.36 37.25
C PRO A 21 28.13 -27.72 36.55
N THR A 22 27.12 -28.04 35.72
CA THR A 22 27.17 -29.11 34.72
C THR A 22 26.93 -28.54 33.33
N SER A 23 27.71 -29.04 32.39
CA SER A 23 28.11 -28.52 31.08
C SER A 23 27.13 -28.73 29.91
N ALA A 24 26.99 -27.68 29.06
CA ALA A 24 27.03 -27.59 27.58
C ALA A 24 26.21 -28.58 26.67
N PRO A 25 25.75 -28.19 25.45
CA PRO A 25 26.41 -27.25 24.52
C PRO A 25 25.55 -26.18 23.83
N MET A 26 26.27 -25.13 23.40
CA MET A 26 25.82 -24.02 22.55
C MET A 26 25.56 -24.47 21.10
N ALA A 27 24.45 -24.01 20.53
CA ALA A 27 24.24 -23.92 19.09
C ALA A 27 23.94 -22.47 18.71
N THR A 28 24.48 -22.09 17.56
CA THR A 28 24.84 -20.74 17.10
C THR A 28 23.67 -19.84 16.71
N ALA A 29 23.69 -18.61 17.23
CA ALA A 29 22.87 -17.50 16.76
C ALA A 29 23.39 -17.01 15.39
N ARG A 30 22.52 -16.98 14.37
CA ARG A 30 22.82 -16.36 13.08
C ARG A 30 22.67 -14.84 13.21
N TYR A 31 23.80 -14.14 13.25
CA TYR A 31 23.87 -12.69 13.07
C TYR A 31 23.65 -12.33 11.60
N ILE A 32 22.62 -11.53 11.32
CA ILE A 32 22.42 -10.87 10.03
C ILE A 32 23.29 -9.61 10.03
N HIS A 33 24.18 -9.50 9.05
CA HIS A 33 25.07 -8.35 8.85
C HIS A 33 24.26 -7.08 8.56
N SER A 34 24.49 -6.05 9.37
CA SER A 34 24.10 -4.66 9.11
C SER A 34 25.04 -4.07 8.05
N GLY A 35 24.54 -3.82 6.85
CA GLY A 35 25.27 -3.11 5.80
C GLY A 35 25.18 -1.61 6.03
N THR A 36 26.27 -1.00 6.49
CA THR A 36 26.44 0.46 6.53
C THR A 36 26.83 0.95 5.13
N VAL A 37 26.02 1.84 4.53
CA VAL A 37 26.37 2.54 3.29
C VAL A 37 27.20 3.77 3.66
N ASN A 38 28.51 3.71 3.44
CA ASN A 38 29.38 4.89 3.53
C ASN A 38 29.49 5.54 2.14
N CYS A 39 28.89 6.71 1.96
CA CYS A 39 29.17 7.58 0.83
C CYS A 39 30.46 8.35 1.12
N ARG A 40 31.60 7.89 0.58
CA ARG A 40 32.87 8.62 0.68
C ARG A 40 32.98 9.55 -0.53
N LEU A 41 32.85 10.85 -0.28
CA LEU A 41 33.26 11.90 -1.22
C LEU A 41 34.71 12.26 -0.88
N GLU A 42 35.66 11.77 -1.67
CA GLU A 42 37.03 12.29 -1.65
C GLU A 42 37.12 13.38 -2.72
N GLY A 43 37.21 14.63 -2.24
CA GLY A 43 37.60 15.78 -3.03
C GLY A 43 39.11 15.85 -3.12
N ASP A 44 39.60 16.00 -4.34
CA ASP A 44 41.00 16.22 -4.66
C ASP A 44 41.41 17.65 -4.28
N CYS A 45 42.49 17.82 -3.54
CA CYS A 45 43.20 19.09 -3.41
C CYS A 45 44.66 18.82 -3.03
N GLY A 46 45.58 19.46 -3.75
CA GLY A 46 46.97 19.04 -3.90
C GLY A 46 47.88 19.22 -2.68
N ASP A 47 49.11 18.72 -2.81
CA ASP A 47 50.31 19.53 -2.65
C ASP A 47 51.53 18.85 -3.30
N GLU A 48 52.41 19.66 -3.86
CA GLU A 48 53.72 19.23 -4.37
C GLU A 48 54.70 18.94 -3.21
N ASP A 49 55.67 18.05 -3.43
CA ASP A 49 57.10 18.41 -3.48
C ASP A 49 58.05 17.22 -3.15
N ARG A 50 59.19 17.22 -3.86
CA ARG A 50 60.53 16.63 -3.54
C ARG A 50 60.94 15.18 -3.89
N PHE A 51 61.62 15.10 -5.04
CA PHE A 51 63.01 14.65 -5.29
C PHE A 51 63.59 13.42 -4.53
N SER A 52 64.00 12.38 -5.26
CA SER A 52 65.37 12.24 -5.82
C SER A 52 65.70 10.80 -6.26
N ARG A 53 66.63 10.74 -7.21
CA ARG A 53 67.08 9.61 -8.03
C ARG A 53 68.02 8.66 -7.27
N ARG A 54 67.88 7.35 -7.55
CA ARG A 54 68.87 6.25 -7.58
C ARG A 54 68.49 5.04 -6.71
N ARG A 55 68.11 3.93 -7.37
CA ARG A 55 68.63 2.55 -7.14
C ARG A 55 67.95 1.61 -8.14
N VAL A 56 68.66 1.23 -9.20
CA VAL A 56 69.43 -0.03 -9.33
C VAL A 56 68.52 -1.25 -9.45
N LEU A 57 68.32 -1.61 -10.72
CA LEU A 57 68.17 -2.92 -11.32
C LEU A 57 68.28 -4.14 -10.38
N HIS A 58 67.24 -4.98 -10.37
CA HIS A 58 67.39 -6.43 -10.48
C HIS A 58 66.12 -7.01 -11.14
N CYS A 59 66.25 -7.43 -12.38
CA CYS A 59 65.28 -8.27 -13.08
C CYS A 59 65.61 -9.74 -12.79
N VAL A 60 64.64 -10.56 -12.37
CA VAL A 60 64.37 -11.93 -12.85
C VAL A 60 62.94 -12.32 -12.45
N GLY A 61 62.09 -12.73 -13.41
CA GLY A 61 60.89 -13.52 -13.15
C GLY A 61 59.60 -13.00 -13.76
N ALA A 62 59.34 -13.37 -15.01
CA ALA A 62 58.07 -13.16 -15.70
C ALA A 62 57.00 -14.17 -15.24
N ALA A 63 55.77 -13.70 -14.99
CA ALA A 63 54.51 -14.36 -15.39
C ALA A 63 53.28 -13.54 -14.93
N THR A 64 52.67 -12.87 -15.91
CA THR A 64 51.26 -12.45 -16.04
C THR A 64 50.28 -12.83 -14.92
N ILE A 65 49.80 -11.83 -14.16
CA ILE A 65 48.53 -11.92 -13.42
C ILE A 65 47.71 -10.64 -13.67
N GLY A 66 46.66 -10.79 -14.49
CA GLY A 66 45.37 -10.11 -14.33
C GLY A 66 45.30 -8.59 -14.51
N ILE A 67 45.25 -8.14 -15.76
CA ILE A 67 44.44 -6.96 -16.10
C ILE A 67 42.98 -7.44 -16.27
N ASP A 68 42.04 -6.59 -15.86
CA ASP A 68 40.58 -6.67 -15.97
C ASP A 68 39.79 -7.37 -14.86
N LEU A 69 39.84 -6.77 -13.67
CA LEU A 69 38.80 -6.87 -12.66
C LEU A 69 37.83 -5.66 -12.70
N ILE A 70 37.37 -5.23 -13.89
CA ILE A 70 36.31 -4.20 -14.04
C ILE A 70 35.23 -4.66 -15.03
N ALA A 71 34.72 -5.89 -14.87
CA ALA A 71 33.62 -6.39 -15.71
C ALA A 71 32.56 -7.18 -14.94
N ARG A 72 32.42 -6.99 -13.61
CA ARG A 72 31.47 -7.75 -12.79
C ARG A 72 30.66 -6.95 -11.77
N SER A 73 30.31 -5.70 -12.07
CA SER A 73 29.45 -4.89 -11.19
C SER A 73 28.43 -4.02 -11.93
N SER A 74 28.08 -4.32 -13.18
CA SER A 74 27.10 -3.54 -13.96
C SER A 74 25.78 -4.25 -14.24
N SER A 75 25.54 -5.46 -13.72
CA SER A 75 24.33 -6.24 -14.09
C SER A 75 23.05 -5.91 -13.31
N LEU A 76 22.98 -4.80 -12.56
CA LEU A 76 21.77 -4.42 -11.81
C LEU A 76 21.38 -2.93 -11.90
N ILE A 77 22.03 -2.14 -12.75
CA ILE A 77 21.54 -0.78 -13.06
C ILE A 77 20.72 -0.89 -14.34
N GLU A 78 19.43 -1.18 -14.17
CA GLU A 78 18.46 -0.97 -15.24
C GLU A 78 18.49 0.52 -15.60
N VAL A 79 19.01 0.85 -16.78
CA VAL A 79 19.15 2.23 -17.24
C VAL A 79 17.75 2.78 -17.50
N ALA A 80 17.25 3.62 -16.58
CA ALA A 80 15.98 4.31 -16.78
C ALA A 80 16.07 5.19 -18.03
N ASN A 81 15.28 4.87 -19.05
CA ASN A 81 15.28 5.61 -20.30
C ASN A 81 14.56 6.96 -20.09
N ALA A 82 15.01 8.05 -20.74
CA ALA A 82 14.46 9.38 -20.50
C ALA A 82 12.95 9.47 -20.81
N ALA A 83 12.47 8.69 -21.79
CA ALA A 83 11.05 8.56 -22.11
C ALA A 83 10.23 7.96 -20.94
N ASP A 84 10.77 6.95 -20.26
CA ASP A 84 10.13 6.30 -19.11
C ASP A 84 10.02 7.27 -17.92
N LEU A 85 11.07 8.06 -17.64
CA LEU A 85 11.01 9.08 -16.59
C LEU A 85 9.96 10.17 -16.85
N ILE A 86 9.78 10.58 -18.11
CA ILE A 86 8.76 11.55 -18.51
C ILE A 86 7.36 10.97 -18.34
N GLN A 87 7.13 9.73 -18.79
CA GLN A 87 5.85 9.05 -18.66
C GLN A 87 5.46 8.86 -17.18
N ARG A 88 6.42 8.45 -16.34
CA ARG A 88 6.21 8.35 -14.89
C ARG A 88 5.78 9.68 -14.27
N ARG A 89 6.42 10.79 -14.67
CA ARG A 89 6.05 12.14 -14.20
C ARG A 89 4.63 12.50 -14.64
N GLN A 90 4.32 12.37 -15.94
CA GLN A 90 2.99 12.67 -16.49
C GLN A 90 1.88 11.91 -15.76
N ARG A 91 2.09 10.60 -15.55
CA ARG A 91 1.15 9.73 -14.84
C ARG A 91 1.00 10.11 -13.37
N SER A 92 2.09 10.48 -12.71
CA SER A 92 2.06 10.91 -11.30
C SER A 92 1.29 12.23 -11.14
N GLU A 93 1.51 13.18 -12.04
CA GLU A 93 0.76 14.45 -12.08
C GLU A 93 -0.74 14.21 -12.32
N PHE A 94 -1.08 13.34 -13.29
CA PHE A 94 -2.46 12.98 -13.58
C PHE A 94 -3.12 12.28 -12.38
N GLN A 95 -2.47 11.27 -11.82
CA GLN A 95 -2.98 10.54 -10.66
C GLN A 95 -3.16 11.45 -9.43
N SER A 96 -2.27 12.43 -9.23
CA SER A 96 -2.43 13.43 -8.17
C SER A 96 -3.70 14.25 -8.35
N LYS A 97 -4.00 14.71 -9.58
CA LYS A 97 -5.25 15.43 -9.88
C LYS A 97 -6.47 14.57 -9.65
N VAL A 98 -6.45 13.32 -10.12
CA VAL A 98 -7.54 12.35 -9.91
C VAL A 98 -7.82 12.16 -8.42
N LYS A 99 -6.78 11.94 -7.62
CA LYS A 99 -6.89 11.80 -6.16
C LYS A 99 -7.51 13.05 -5.51
N ASP A 100 -7.15 14.24 -5.98
CA ASP A 100 -7.65 15.50 -5.46
C ASP A 100 -9.14 15.74 -5.77
N VAL A 101 -9.57 15.43 -7.01
CA VAL A 101 -10.99 15.44 -7.40
C VAL A 101 -11.80 14.45 -6.55
N LEU A 102 -11.33 13.21 -6.44
CA LEU A 102 -12.00 12.17 -5.65
C LEU A 102 -12.08 12.53 -4.17
N TYR A 103 -11.02 13.12 -3.60
CA TYR A 103 -11.01 13.60 -2.22
C TYR A 103 -12.08 14.68 -2.00
N ARG A 104 -12.17 15.68 -2.88
CA ARG A 104 -13.19 16.75 -2.80
C ARG A 104 -14.61 16.17 -2.91
N ALA A 105 -14.84 15.27 -3.86
CA ALA A 105 -16.14 14.64 -4.06
C ALA A 105 -16.59 13.82 -2.84
N LEU A 106 -15.68 13.01 -2.27
CA LEU A 106 -15.94 12.19 -1.08
C LEU A 106 -16.13 13.03 0.18
N LYS A 107 -15.35 14.11 0.34
CA LYS A 107 -15.50 15.02 1.49
C LYS A 107 -16.91 15.63 1.55
N ALA A 108 -17.52 15.89 0.39
CA ALA A 108 -18.89 16.39 0.27
C ALA A 108 -19.97 15.31 0.44
N ASN A 109 -19.63 14.02 0.28
CA ASN A 109 -20.56 12.89 0.26
C ASN A 109 -20.04 11.73 1.11
N GLN A 110 -19.84 11.97 2.41
CA GLN A 110 -19.21 11.01 3.33
C GLN A 110 -20.08 9.76 3.57
N ASP A 111 -21.39 9.87 3.39
CA ASP A 111 -22.36 8.79 3.48
C ASP A 111 -22.17 7.73 2.38
N LEU A 112 -21.57 8.11 1.24
CA LEU A 112 -21.30 7.20 0.12
C LEU A 112 -19.97 6.45 0.27
N ILE A 113 -19.16 6.74 1.29
CA ILE A 113 -17.87 6.06 1.52
C ILE A 113 -18.03 4.54 1.57
N PRO A 114 -18.93 3.95 2.39
CA PRO A 114 -19.10 2.50 2.42
C PRO A 114 -19.54 1.93 1.07
N SER A 115 -20.45 2.62 0.37
CA SER A 115 -20.92 2.20 -0.95
C SER A 115 -19.79 2.18 -1.98
N ILE A 116 -18.85 3.14 -1.94
CA ILE A 116 -17.69 3.16 -2.84
C ILE A 116 -16.72 2.00 -2.52
N LEU A 117 -16.53 1.67 -1.25
CA LEU A 117 -15.74 0.51 -0.84
C LEU A 117 -16.38 -0.79 -1.35
N THR A 118 -17.68 -0.98 -1.12
CA THR A 118 -18.42 -2.15 -1.60
C THR A 118 -18.44 -2.22 -3.13
N LEU A 119 -18.57 -1.10 -3.83
CA LEU A 119 -18.51 -1.05 -5.30
C LEU A 119 -17.17 -1.57 -5.83
N ALA A 120 -16.05 -1.10 -5.28
CA ALA A 120 -14.74 -1.59 -5.69
C ALA A 120 -14.47 -3.05 -5.30
N LEU A 121 -15.02 -3.51 -4.18
CA LEU A 121 -14.99 -4.91 -3.79
C LEU A 121 -15.76 -5.77 -4.80
N ASN A 122 -17.00 -5.39 -5.11
CA ASN A 122 -17.89 -6.16 -5.98
C ASN A 122 -17.33 -6.27 -7.40
N ASP A 123 -16.77 -5.19 -7.95
CA ASP A 123 -16.06 -5.20 -9.23
C ASP A 123 -14.88 -6.18 -9.19
N ALA A 124 -14.09 -6.19 -8.11
CA ALA A 124 -12.90 -7.04 -8.04
C ALA A 124 -13.19 -8.53 -7.75
N VAL A 125 -14.23 -8.85 -6.99
CA VAL A 125 -14.51 -10.23 -6.55
C VAL A 125 -15.17 -11.09 -7.63
N THR A 126 -15.55 -10.53 -8.78
CA THR A 126 -16.02 -11.31 -9.94
C THR A 126 -14.92 -12.17 -10.57
N TYR A 127 -13.65 -11.93 -10.20
CA TYR A 127 -12.51 -12.68 -10.73
C TYR A 127 -12.63 -14.18 -10.44
N ASP A 128 -12.49 -14.98 -11.50
CA ASP A 128 -12.33 -16.42 -11.41
C ASP A 128 -10.96 -16.84 -11.96
N LYS A 129 -10.17 -17.53 -11.13
CA LYS A 129 -8.81 -17.96 -11.46
C LYS A 129 -8.80 -19.06 -12.53
N ALA A 130 -9.84 -19.90 -12.61
CA ALA A 130 -9.89 -21.01 -13.55
C ALA A 130 -10.08 -20.52 -14.98
N THR A 131 -11.05 -19.62 -15.18
CA THR A 131 -11.35 -19.03 -16.49
C THR A 131 -10.53 -17.77 -16.79
N LYS A 132 -9.89 -17.17 -15.79
CA LYS A 132 -9.21 -15.86 -15.87
C LYS A 132 -10.15 -14.75 -16.39
N THR A 133 -11.41 -14.78 -15.95
CA THR A 133 -12.44 -13.80 -16.31
C THR A 133 -12.89 -13.02 -15.08
N GLY A 134 -13.40 -11.80 -15.28
CA GLY A 134 -13.76 -10.87 -14.22
C GLY A 134 -12.56 -10.18 -13.57
N GLY A 135 -12.79 -9.60 -12.40
CA GLY A 135 -11.83 -8.77 -11.68
C GLY A 135 -12.12 -7.28 -11.86
N PRO A 136 -11.27 -6.39 -11.31
CA PRO A 136 -11.50 -4.96 -11.26
C PRO A 136 -11.30 -4.35 -12.66
N ASN A 137 -12.31 -4.52 -13.51
CA ASN A 137 -12.37 -4.15 -14.92
C ASN A 137 -13.48 -3.12 -15.18
N GLY A 138 -14.14 -2.61 -14.14
CA GLY A 138 -15.21 -1.63 -14.25
C GLY A 138 -16.48 -2.16 -14.89
N SER A 139 -16.66 -3.48 -15.05
CA SER A 139 -17.88 -4.13 -15.57
C SER A 139 -19.11 -3.73 -14.74
N ILE A 140 -18.93 -3.51 -13.44
CA ILE A 140 -19.99 -3.10 -12.50
C ILE A 140 -20.74 -1.82 -12.92
N ARG A 141 -20.16 -0.98 -13.77
CA ARG A 141 -20.83 0.22 -14.29
C ARG A 141 -22.00 -0.10 -15.22
N LEU A 142 -22.00 -1.30 -15.81
CA LEU A 142 -22.97 -1.69 -16.82
C LEU A 142 -24.32 -1.95 -16.16
N SER A 143 -25.38 -1.53 -16.85
CA SER A 143 -26.75 -1.60 -16.32
C SER A 143 -27.16 -3.01 -15.89
N SER A 144 -26.72 -4.04 -16.61
CA SER A 144 -26.98 -5.45 -16.31
C SER A 144 -26.27 -5.96 -15.05
N GLU A 145 -25.21 -5.29 -14.60
CA GLU A 145 -24.46 -5.67 -13.41
C GLU A 145 -24.84 -4.84 -12.19
N ILE A 146 -24.95 -3.52 -12.34
CA ILE A 146 -25.33 -2.63 -11.23
C ILE A 146 -26.76 -2.90 -10.72
N SER A 147 -27.65 -3.45 -11.56
CA SER A 147 -29.02 -3.80 -11.18
C SER A 147 -29.14 -5.10 -10.39
N ARG A 148 -28.05 -5.87 -10.25
CA ARG A 148 -28.05 -7.16 -9.56
C ARG A 148 -28.25 -6.98 -8.04
N PRO A 149 -28.85 -7.96 -7.35
CA PRO A 149 -29.20 -7.81 -5.94
C PRO A 149 -27.99 -7.59 -5.01
N GLU A 150 -26.81 -8.12 -5.34
CA GLU A 150 -25.54 -7.86 -4.65
C GLU A 150 -25.04 -6.41 -4.75
N ASN A 151 -25.46 -5.69 -5.80
CA ASN A 151 -25.02 -4.32 -6.12
C ASN A 151 -26.09 -3.27 -5.74
N LYS A 152 -27.09 -3.69 -4.95
CA LYS A 152 -28.14 -2.80 -4.48
C LYS A 152 -27.54 -1.63 -3.68
N ASN A 153 -28.08 -0.43 -3.90
CA ASN A 153 -27.66 0.83 -3.28
C ASN A 153 -26.28 1.37 -3.72
N LEU A 154 -25.65 0.80 -4.76
CA LEU A 154 -24.35 1.27 -5.25
C LEU A 154 -24.48 2.33 -6.38
N ALA A 155 -25.67 2.53 -6.93
CA ALA A 155 -25.90 3.46 -8.04
C ALA A 155 -25.52 4.92 -7.72
N ALA A 156 -25.75 5.38 -6.48
CA ALA A 156 -25.36 6.72 -6.05
C ALA A 156 -23.83 6.88 -5.98
N ALA A 157 -23.13 5.86 -5.49
CA ALA A 157 -21.67 5.83 -5.49
C ALA A 157 -21.10 5.85 -6.92
N LEU A 158 -21.68 5.06 -7.83
CA LEU A 158 -21.30 5.07 -9.24
C LEU A 158 -21.53 6.45 -9.88
N SER A 159 -22.69 7.07 -9.62
CA SER A 159 -23.02 8.41 -10.14
C SER A 159 -22.03 9.49 -9.67
N LEU A 160 -21.57 9.41 -8.43
CA LEU A 160 -20.54 10.29 -7.90
C LEU A 160 -19.19 10.09 -8.63
N LEU A 161 -18.79 8.84 -8.86
CA LEU A 161 -17.58 8.54 -9.63
C LEU A 161 -17.70 9.00 -11.08
N GLU A 162 -18.86 8.83 -11.73
CA GLU A 162 -19.11 9.32 -13.08
C GLU A 162 -19.03 10.86 -13.18
N ALA A 163 -19.52 11.58 -12.18
CA ALA A 163 -19.38 13.03 -12.11
C ALA A 163 -17.90 13.44 -11.99
N ALA A 164 -17.15 12.78 -11.10
CA ALA A 164 -15.71 13.00 -10.96
C ALA A 164 -14.95 12.66 -12.25
N LYS A 165 -15.36 11.58 -12.95
CA LYS A 165 -14.77 11.17 -14.23
C LYS A 165 -14.88 12.26 -15.28
N LYS A 166 -16.04 12.92 -15.40
CA LYS A 166 -16.24 14.01 -16.36
C LYS A 166 -15.29 15.18 -16.13
N GLU A 167 -15.05 15.55 -14.87
CA GLU A 167 -14.07 16.58 -14.48
C GLU A 167 -12.63 16.13 -14.78
N ILE A 168 -12.29 14.87 -14.49
CA ILE A 168 -10.95 14.33 -14.75
C ILE A 168 -10.66 14.27 -16.25
N ASP A 169 -11.63 13.82 -17.05
CA ASP A 169 -11.47 13.62 -18.48
C ASP A 169 -11.38 14.94 -19.25
N SER A 170 -12.04 16.02 -18.78
CA SER A 170 -11.97 17.33 -19.45
C SER A 170 -10.56 17.92 -19.44
N ASP A 171 -9.78 17.60 -18.40
CA ASP A 171 -8.45 18.14 -18.17
C ASP A 171 -7.33 17.13 -18.53
N SER A 172 -7.71 15.94 -18.99
CA SER A 172 -6.76 14.88 -19.32
C SER A 172 -6.06 15.14 -20.64
N LYS A 173 -4.72 15.07 -20.61
CA LYS A 173 -3.87 15.17 -21.81
C LYS A 173 -3.55 13.81 -22.44
N GLY A 174 -3.76 12.72 -21.70
CA GLY A 174 -3.38 11.35 -22.05
C GLY A 174 -4.57 10.44 -22.37
N GLY A 175 -5.74 11.01 -22.68
CA GLY A 175 -6.98 10.27 -22.90
C GLY A 175 -7.83 10.09 -21.64
N PRO A 176 -9.07 9.60 -21.78
CA PRO A 176 -9.99 9.45 -20.65
C PRO A 176 -9.48 8.41 -19.64
N ILE A 177 -9.77 8.61 -18.35
CA ILE A 177 -9.49 7.60 -17.32
C ILE A 177 -10.41 6.38 -17.52
N SER A 178 -9.90 5.16 -17.34
CA SER A 178 -10.76 3.97 -17.34
C SER A 178 -11.67 3.95 -16.11
N TYR A 179 -12.87 3.37 -16.23
CA TYR A 179 -13.73 3.12 -15.07
C TYR A 179 -13.07 2.17 -14.08
N ALA A 180 -12.34 1.17 -14.56
CA ALA A 180 -11.57 0.24 -13.75
C ALA A 180 -10.57 0.96 -12.83
N ASP A 181 -9.80 1.92 -13.34
CA ASP A 181 -8.89 2.70 -12.50
C ASP A 181 -9.63 3.68 -11.59
N LEU A 182 -10.68 4.34 -12.10
CA LEU A 182 -11.49 5.30 -11.34
C LEU A 182 -12.12 4.67 -10.10
N ILE A 183 -12.70 3.47 -10.25
CA ILE A 183 -13.35 2.74 -9.15
C ILE A 183 -12.33 2.39 -8.07
N GLN A 184 -11.17 1.84 -8.46
CA GLN A 184 -10.14 1.45 -7.50
C GLN A 184 -9.49 2.66 -6.82
N LEU A 185 -9.25 3.77 -7.55
CA LEU A 185 -8.79 5.03 -6.97
C LEU A 185 -9.86 5.67 -6.06
N GLY A 186 -11.14 5.51 -6.39
CA GLY A 186 -12.27 5.88 -5.54
C GLY A 186 -12.21 5.15 -4.20
N ALA A 187 -11.99 3.84 -4.22
CA ALA A 187 -11.80 3.05 -3.00
C ALA A 187 -10.56 3.45 -2.21
N GLN A 188 -9.43 3.73 -2.88
CA GLN A 188 -8.25 4.28 -2.21
C GLN A 188 -8.59 5.59 -1.46
N SER A 189 -9.30 6.52 -2.11
CA SER A 189 -9.67 7.80 -1.51
C SER A 189 -10.68 7.62 -0.36
N ALA A 190 -11.62 6.67 -0.49
CA ALA A 190 -12.56 6.29 0.56
C ALA A 190 -11.84 5.70 1.78
N VAL A 191 -10.88 4.79 1.59
CA VAL A 191 -10.04 4.25 2.67
C VAL A 191 -9.23 5.35 3.36
N LYS A 192 -8.62 6.26 2.60
CA LYS A 192 -7.89 7.39 3.19
C LYS A 192 -8.81 8.28 4.02
N SER A 193 -10.06 8.46 3.59
CA SER A 193 -11.08 9.21 4.32
C SER A 193 -11.45 8.53 5.64
N THR A 194 -11.57 7.20 5.68
CA THR A 194 -11.84 6.48 6.95
C THR A 194 -10.66 6.55 7.92
N PHE A 195 -9.42 6.52 7.42
CA PHE A 195 -8.22 6.69 8.24
C PHE A 195 -8.14 8.11 8.83
N LEU A 196 -8.38 9.13 8.00
CA LEU A 196 -8.43 10.52 8.45
C LEU A 196 -9.53 10.74 9.49
N ALA A 197 -10.74 10.21 9.27
CA ALA A 197 -11.82 10.28 10.24
C ALA A 197 -11.46 9.62 11.58
N SER A 198 -10.73 8.50 11.55
CA SER A 198 -10.20 7.85 12.77
C SER A 198 -9.20 8.74 13.50
N ALA A 199 -8.28 9.40 12.78
CA ALA A 199 -7.31 10.31 13.36
C ALA A 199 -7.99 11.53 14.00
N ILE A 200 -8.96 12.16 13.33
CA ILE A 200 -9.76 13.27 13.87
C ILE A 200 -10.51 12.85 15.13
N ARG A 201 -11.14 11.67 15.11
CA ARG A 201 -11.83 11.13 16.30
C ARG A 201 -10.88 10.92 17.47
N LYS A 202 -9.67 10.40 17.23
CA LYS A 202 -8.63 10.22 18.26
C LYS A 202 -8.11 11.54 18.81
N CYS A 203 -8.17 12.62 18.05
CA CYS A 203 -7.85 13.97 18.49
C CYS A 203 -9.03 14.72 19.12
N GLY A 204 -10.09 14.00 19.55
CA GLY A 204 -11.25 14.59 20.19
C GLY A 204 -12.12 15.43 19.25
N GLY A 205 -12.10 15.15 17.94
CA GLY A 205 -12.85 15.89 16.94
C GLY A 205 -12.14 17.12 16.38
N ASN A 206 -10.90 17.40 16.79
CA ASN A 206 -10.12 18.51 16.24
C ASN A 206 -9.55 18.15 14.86
N GLU A 207 -10.05 18.80 13.81
CA GLU A 207 -9.68 18.52 12.42
C GLU A 207 -8.20 18.81 12.11
N GLU A 208 -7.65 19.91 12.62
CA GLU A 208 -6.25 20.30 12.35
C GLU A 208 -5.27 19.30 12.95
N LYS A 209 -5.48 18.93 14.22
CA LYS A 209 -4.67 17.91 14.90
C LYS A 209 -4.84 16.54 14.26
N GLY A 210 -6.06 16.18 13.87
CA GLY A 210 -6.35 14.93 13.18
C GLY A 210 -5.65 14.85 11.82
N SER A 211 -5.66 15.94 11.04
CA SER A 211 -4.96 16.03 9.77
C SER A 211 -3.44 15.95 9.94
N LEU A 212 -2.89 16.61 10.95
CA LEU A 212 -1.46 16.50 11.27
C LEU A 212 -1.09 15.07 11.67
N LEU A 213 -1.88 14.43 12.54
CA LEU A 213 -1.67 13.05 12.96
C LEU A 213 -1.74 12.08 11.77
N TYR A 214 -2.74 12.25 10.90
CA TYR A 214 -2.89 11.45 9.68
C TYR A 214 -1.72 11.67 8.71
N SER A 215 -1.24 12.90 8.54
CA SER A 215 -0.09 13.17 7.67
C SER A 215 1.19 12.46 8.13
N ALA A 216 1.35 12.27 9.45
CA ALA A 216 2.50 11.60 10.05
C ALA A 216 2.37 10.06 10.04
N TYR A 217 1.17 9.52 10.33
CA TYR A 217 0.98 8.09 10.59
C TYR A 217 -0.02 7.38 9.68
N GLY A 218 -0.64 8.06 8.72
CA GLY A 218 -1.66 7.50 7.82
C GLY A 218 -1.13 6.56 6.72
N SER A 219 0.03 5.93 6.96
CA SER A 219 0.63 4.90 6.12
C SER A 219 0.75 5.27 4.64
N SER A 220 0.99 6.55 4.34
CA SER A 220 1.03 7.09 2.96
C SER A 220 2.03 6.35 2.07
N GLY A 221 3.19 5.96 2.63
CA GLY A 221 4.23 5.21 1.92
C GLY A 221 3.83 3.79 1.51
N GLN A 222 2.82 3.18 2.15
CA GLN A 222 2.37 1.82 1.81
C GLN A 222 1.58 1.79 0.50
N TRP A 223 1.05 2.94 0.05
CA TRP A 223 0.31 3.05 -1.21
C TRP A 223 1.18 2.99 -2.46
N GLY A 224 2.51 2.96 -2.35
CA GLY A 224 3.41 3.03 -3.50
C GLY A 224 3.17 1.95 -4.56
N LEU A 225 2.91 0.70 -4.15
CA LEU A 225 2.61 -0.37 -5.11
C LEU A 225 1.23 -0.20 -5.76
N PHE A 226 0.22 0.17 -4.97
CA PHE A 226 -1.13 0.48 -5.47
C PHE A 226 -1.07 1.59 -6.51
N ASP A 227 -0.34 2.66 -6.21
CA ASP A 227 -0.19 3.82 -7.08
C ASP A 227 0.55 3.49 -8.37
N LYS A 228 1.50 2.54 -8.31
CA LYS A 228 2.20 2.00 -9.49
C LYS A 228 1.27 1.17 -10.37
N GLN A 229 0.34 0.42 -9.79
CA GLN A 229 -0.68 -0.36 -10.50
C GLN A 229 -1.81 0.55 -11.01
N PHE A 230 -1.52 1.31 -12.06
CA PHE A 230 -2.43 2.28 -12.68
C PHE A 230 -2.41 2.11 -14.20
N GLY A 231 -3.57 2.04 -14.85
CA GLY A 231 -3.70 1.67 -16.26
C GLY A 231 -4.41 0.33 -16.46
N ARG A 232 -5.54 0.13 -15.77
CA ARG A 232 -6.45 -1.01 -15.96
C ARG A 232 -7.32 -0.81 -17.18
N SER A 233 -7.69 -1.91 -17.83
CA SER A 233 -8.58 -1.88 -19.01
C SER A 233 -10.04 -2.08 -18.58
N ASP A 234 -10.92 -1.30 -19.20
CA ASP A 234 -12.36 -1.46 -19.02
C ASP A 234 -12.88 -2.70 -19.75
N ALA A 235 -13.75 -3.45 -19.09
CA ALA A 235 -14.57 -4.47 -19.74
C ALA A 235 -15.70 -3.83 -20.55
N GLU A 236 -16.03 -4.42 -21.69
CA GLU A 236 -17.17 -4.00 -22.54
C GLU A 236 -18.49 -4.65 -22.12
N GLU A 237 -18.42 -5.83 -21.50
CA GLU A 237 -19.55 -6.62 -21.05
C GLU A 237 -19.54 -6.82 -19.54
N ALA A 238 -20.71 -7.12 -18.98
CA ALA A 238 -20.87 -7.38 -17.56
C ALA A 238 -20.20 -8.71 -17.18
N ASP A 239 -19.60 -8.77 -16.00
CA ASP A 239 -19.00 -10.00 -15.54
C ASP A 239 -20.06 -11.07 -15.24
N PRO A 240 -19.71 -12.36 -15.30
CA PRO A 240 -20.69 -13.43 -15.10
C PRO A 240 -21.38 -13.37 -13.73
N GLU A 241 -22.69 -13.65 -13.75
CA GLU A 241 -23.56 -13.64 -12.55
C GLU A 241 -23.19 -14.70 -11.52
N GLY A 242 -23.65 -14.51 -10.28
CA GLY A 242 -23.52 -15.50 -9.21
C GLY A 242 -22.11 -15.60 -8.60
N ARG A 243 -21.19 -14.70 -8.99
CA ARG A 243 -19.83 -14.66 -8.44
C ARG A 243 -19.70 -13.76 -7.22
N VAL A 244 -20.62 -12.83 -7.00
CA VAL A 244 -20.59 -11.87 -5.89
C VAL A 244 -21.63 -12.25 -4.86
N LEU A 245 -21.29 -12.12 -3.58
CA LEU A 245 -22.20 -12.44 -2.48
C LEU A 245 -23.04 -11.21 -2.09
N GLN A 246 -24.26 -11.44 -1.62
CA GLN A 246 -24.99 -10.43 -0.85
C GLN A 246 -24.40 -10.35 0.57
N TRP A 247 -23.40 -9.50 0.77
CA TRP A 247 -22.57 -9.46 2.00
C TRP A 247 -23.36 -9.38 3.31
N GLU A 248 -24.49 -8.68 3.34
CA GLU A 248 -25.34 -8.55 4.53
C GLU A 248 -26.03 -9.87 4.93
N LYS A 249 -26.34 -10.73 3.95
CA LYS A 249 -27.04 -12.01 4.15
C LYS A 249 -26.11 -13.21 4.14
N ALA A 250 -24.93 -13.07 3.54
CA ALA A 250 -23.96 -14.14 3.43
C ALA A 250 -23.46 -14.58 4.81
N THR A 251 -23.32 -15.89 4.96
CA THR A 251 -22.67 -16.52 6.11
C THR A 251 -21.17 -16.25 6.11
N VAL A 252 -20.53 -16.32 7.29
CA VAL A 252 -19.08 -16.13 7.39
C VAL A 252 -18.33 -17.21 6.59
N GLU A 253 -18.87 -18.42 6.49
CA GLU A 253 -18.30 -19.50 5.69
C GLU A 253 -18.31 -19.19 4.19
N GLU A 254 -19.43 -18.68 3.65
CA GLU A 254 -19.50 -18.26 2.25
C GLU A 254 -18.49 -17.14 1.95
N ILE A 255 -18.36 -16.16 2.84
CA ILE A 255 -17.37 -15.08 2.69
C ILE A 255 -15.95 -15.65 2.68
N LYS A 256 -15.61 -16.54 3.61
CA LYS A 256 -14.29 -17.20 3.64
C LYS A 256 -14.03 -18.00 2.36
N ASN A 257 -15.01 -18.78 1.91
CA ASN A 257 -14.87 -19.60 0.71
C ASN A 257 -14.66 -18.72 -0.52
N LYS A 258 -15.37 -17.59 -0.62
CA LYS A 258 -15.19 -16.62 -1.70
C LYS A 258 -13.79 -16.02 -1.70
N PHE A 259 -13.28 -15.58 -0.55
CA PHE A 259 -11.93 -15.04 -0.44
C PHE A 259 -10.85 -16.11 -0.72
N THR A 260 -11.09 -17.35 -0.29
CA THR A 260 -10.20 -18.49 -0.55
C THR A 260 -10.11 -18.79 -2.04
N ALA A 261 -11.23 -18.74 -2.77
CA ALA A 261 -11.25 -18.90 -4.23
C ALA A 261 -10.42 -17.83 -4.97
N LEU A 262 -10.35 -16.62 -4.41
CA LEU A 262 -9.53 -15.51 -4.92
C LEU A 262 -8.05 -15.60 -4.50
N GLY A 263 -7.67 -16.60 -3.71
CA GLY A 263 -6.30 -16.78 -3.20
C GLY A 263 -5.99 -16.00 -1.92
N PHE A 264 -7.02 -15.53 -1.21
CA PHE A 264 -6.91 -14.89 0.10
C PHE A 264 -7.28 -15.86 1.24
N GLY A 265 -7.10 -15.44 2.48
CA GLY A 265 -7.46 -16.22 3.66
C GLY A 265 -8.27 -15.43 4.70
N PRO A 266 -8.51 -16.05 5.87
CA PRO A 266 -9.30 -15.44 6.96
C PRO A 266 -8.78 -14.07 7.43
N ARG A 267 -7.46 -13.83 7.32
CA ARG A 267 -6.85 -12.53 7.64
C ARG A 267 -7.43 -11.42 6.76
N GLN A 268 -7.48 -11.64 5.44
CA GLN A 268 -7.95 -10.64 4.49
C GLN A 268 -9.44 -10.37 4.65
N VAL A 269 -10.22 -11.41 4.96
CA VAL A 269 -11.64 -11.24 5.32
C VAL A 269 -11.78 -10.30 6.52
N ALA A 270 -11.01 -10.50 7.59
CA ALA A 270 -11.09 -9.65 8.77
C ALA A 270 -10.65 -8.20 8.51
N VAL A 271 -9.55 -7.99 7.77
CA VAL A 271 -9.02 -6.63 7.53
C VAL A 271 -9.92 -5.81 6.61
N MET A 272 -10.63 -6.47 5.70
CA MET A 272 -11.58 -5.83 4.77
C MET A 272 -12.98 -5.65 5.36
N SER A 273 -13.14 -5.71 6.68
CA SER A 273 -14.46 -5.60 7.33
C SER A 273 -15.28 -4.38 6.90
N ALA A 274 -14.64 -3.25 6.63
CA ALA A 274 -15.30 -2.02 6.16
C ALA A 274 -15.87 -2.09 4.73
N PHE A 275 -15.52 -3.10 3.93
CA PHE A 275 -15.97 -3.26 2.55
C PHE A 275 -17.27 -4.06 2.43
N PHE A 276 -17.66 -4.78 3.48
CA PHE A 276 -18.85 -5.66 3.46
C PHE A 276 -20.15 -4.96 3.83
N GLY A 277 -20.10 -3.69 4.26
CA GLY A 277 -21.28 -2.93 4.62
C GLY A 277 -20.95 -1.62 5.35
N PRO A 278 -21.99 -0.82 5.66
CA PRO A 278 -21.83 0.51 6.27
C PRO A 278 -21.39 0.49 7.73
N ASP A 279 -21.73 -0.55 8.49
CA ASP A 279 -21.34 -0.70 9.89
C ASP A 279 -20.23 -1.75 10.03
N GLN A 280 -19.00 -1.24 10.20
CA GLN A 280 -17.82 -2.08 10.39
C GLN A 280 -17.88 -2.88 11.70
N LEU A 281 -18.43 -2.32 12.78
CA LEU A 281 -18.45 -2.99 14.10
C LEU A 281 -19.46 -4.14 14.10
N ALA A 282 -20.65 -3.93 13.54
CA ALA A 282 -21.64 -4.99 13.36
C ALA A 282 -21.09 -6.12 12.47
N THR A 283 -20.42 -5.74 11.38
CA THR A 283 -19.77 -6.70 10.48
C THR A 283 -18.70 -7.52 11.22
N GLU A 284 -17.85 -6.88 12.01
CA GLU A 284 -16.81 -7.56 12.78
C GLU A 284 -17.36 -8.45 13.88
N ALA A 285 -18.44 -8.05 14.56
CA ALA A 285 -19.12 -8.89 15.54
C ALA A 285 -19.63 -10.18 14.89
N ARG A 286 -20.17 -10.09 13.67
CA ARG A 286 -20.55 -11.26 12.87
C ARG A 286 -19.34 -12.10 12.45
N LEU A 287 -18.28 -11.48 11.93
CA LEU A 287 -17.07 -12.20 11.51
C LEU A 287 -16.37 -12.90 12.68
N ALA A 288 -16.44 -12.33 13.89
CA ALA A 288 -15.85 -12.89 15.10
C ALA A 288 -16.56 -14.14 15.62
N SER A 289 -17.72 -14.53 15.06
CA SER A 289 -18.36 -15.81 15.38
C SER A 289 -17.58 -17.02 14.83
N ASP A 290 -16.74 -16.81 13.81
CA ASP A 290 -15.92 -17.86 13.21
C ASP A 290 -14.54 -17.95 13.89
N PRO A 291 -14.13 -19.12 14.41
CA PRO A 291 -12.86 -19.28 15.14
C PRO A 291 -11.60 -18.98 14.31
N GLN A 292 -11.65 -19.09 12.98
CA GLN A 292 -10.50 -18.80 12.12
C GLN A 292 -10.35 -17.30 11.83
N VAL A 293 -11.46 -16.56 11.83
CA VAL A 293 -11.50 -15.12 11.53
C VAL A 293 -11.38 -14.29 12.81
N GLN A 294 -11.93 -14.78 13.93
CA GLN A 294 -11.95 -14.09 15.22
C GLN A 294 -10.57 -13.56 15.68
N PRO A 295 -9.45 -14.31 15.63
CA PRO A 295 -8.16 -13.80 16.09
C PRO A 295 -7.67 -12.59 15.28
N TRP A 296 -8.00 -12.55 13.98
CA TRP A 296 -7.65 -11.46 13.09
C TRP A 296 -8.53 -10.22 13.35
N VAL A 297 -9.83 -10.41 13.57
CA VAL A 297 -10.74 -9.33 13.97
C VAL A 297 -10.23 -8.67 15.24
N GLN A 298 -9.92 -9.46 16.28
CA GLN A 298 -9.38 -8.94 17.53
C GLN A 298 -8.03 -8.24 17.35
N LYS A 299 -7.14 -8.77 16.48
CA LYS A 299 -5.88 -8.10 16.13
C LYS A 299 -6.13 -6.70 15.58
N TYR A 300 -7.04 -6.58 14.61
CA TYR A 300 -7.31 -5.31 13.95
C TYR A 300 -8.09 -4.33 14.83
N GLN A 301 -8.97 -4.81 15.71
CA GLN A 301 -9.59 -3.99 16.75
C GLN A 301 -8.54 -3.38 17.69
N ARG A 302 -7.64 -4.21 18.26
CA ARG A 302 -6.51 -3.72 19.08
C ARG A 302 -5.63 -2.74 18.32
N SER A 303 -5.37 -2.99 17.04
CA SER A 303 -4.61 -2.05 16.21
C SER A 303 -5.33 -0.71 16.11
N ARG A 304 -6.64 -0.69 15.80
CA ARG A 304 -7.41 0.56 15.65
C ARG A 304 -7.56 1.34 16.95
N GLU A 305 -7.49 0.68 18.11
CA GLU A 305 -7.43 1.32 19.44
C GLU A 305 -6.11 2.08 19.66
N THR A 306 -5.00 1.64 19.08
CA THR A 306 -3.74 2.41 19.12
C THR A 306 -3.86 3.72 18.35
N VAL A 307 -3.04 4.72 18.67
CA VAL A 307 -3.07 6.03 18.00
C VAL A 307 -2.84 5.89 16.49
N SER A 308 -1.76 5.22 16.08
CA SER A 308 -1.35 5.11 14.67
C SER A 308 -2.04 4.00 13.88
N GLN A 309 -2.66 3.01 14.53
CA GLN A 309 -3.41 1.92 13.89
C GLN A 309 -2.71 1.22 12.72
N THR A 310 -1.37 1.17 12.78
CA THR A 310 -0.48 0.85 11.65
C THR A 310 -0.72 -0.55 11.07
N ASP A 311 -0.84 -1.58 11.91
CA ASP A 311 -1.10 -2.95 11.46
C ASP A 311 -2.38 -3.08 10.62
N TYR A 312 -3.46 -2.42 11.07
CA TYR A 312 -4.72 -2.41 10.34
C TYR A 312 -4.58 -1.69 9.00
N GLU A 313 -4.00 -0.48 9.00
CA GLU A 313 -3.84 0.30 7.76
C GLU A 313 -2.97 -0.43 6.74
N VAL A 314 -1.82 -0.94 7.15
CA VAL A 314 -0.85 -1.60 6.28
C VAL A 314 -1.41 -2.90 5.71
N ASP A 315 -2.02 -3.76 6.53
CA ASP A 315 -2.61 -5.01 6.06
C ASP A 315 -3.82 -4.75 5.13
N LEU A 316 -4.61 -3.70 5.39
CA LEU A 316 -5.74 -3.31 4.53
C LEU A 316 -5.24 -2.84 3.16
N ILE A 317 -4.27 -1.92 3.13
CA ILE A 317 -3.68 -1.44 1.87
C ILE A 317 -3.07 -2.59 1.09
N THR A 318 -2.35 -3.49 1.76
CA THR A 318 -1.75 -4.68 1.13
C THR A 318 -2.79 -5.57 0.49
N THR A 319 -3.92 -5.77 1.16
CA THR A 319 -5.02 -6.61 0.66
C THR A 319 -5.72 -5.94 -0.51
N LEU A 320 -6.07 -4.66 -0.38
CA LEU A 320 -6.69 -3.87 -1.44
C LEU A 320 -5.80 -3.79 -2.68
N THR A 321 -4.49 -3.62 -2.52
CA THR A 321 -3.52 -3.61 -3.63
C THR A 321 -3.60 -4.90 -4.45
N LYS A 322 -3.56 -6.06 -3.78
CA LYS A 322 -3.68 -7.36 -4.46
C LYS A 322 -5.04 -7.51 -5.13
N LEU A 323 -6.12 -7.22 -4.40
CA LEU A 323 -7.49 -7.33 -4.89
C LEU A 323 -7.73 -6.46 -6.14
N SER A 324 -7.26 -5.22 -6.11
CA SER A 324 -7.38 -4.25 -7.20
C SER A 324 -6.61 -4.62 -8.47
N SER A 325 -5.84 -5.70 -8.48
CA SER A 325 -5.02 -6.11 -9.63
C SER A 325 -5.35 -7.51 -10.17
N LEU A 326 -6.39 -8.16 -9.63
CA LEU A 326 -6.77 -9.52 -10.01
C LEU A 326 -7.16 -9.60 -11.50
N GLY A 327 -6.49 -10.44 -12.28
CA GLY A 327 -6.81 -10.64 -13.70
C GLY A 327 -6.43 -9.49 -14.64
N GLN A 328 -6.04 -8.34 -14.11
CA GLN A 328 -5.68 -7.16 -14.90
C GLN A 328 -4.20 -7.18 -15.30
N GLN A 329 -3.93 -6.84 -16.56
CA GLN A 329 -2.59 -6.53 -17.04
C GLN A 329 -2.44 -5.01 -17.08
N ILE A 330 -1.63 -4.47 -16.17
CA ILE A 330 -1.47 -3.02 -16.04
C ILE A 330 -0.65 -2.47 -17.20
N ASN A 331 -1.22 -1.51 -17.93
CA ASN A 331 -0.51 -0.72 -18.93
C ASN A 331 0.24 0.42 -18.23
N TYR A 332 1.57 0.29 -18.13
CA TYR A 332 2.43 1.27 -17.47
C TYR A 332 2.67 2.54 -18.30
N GLU A 333 2.28 2.52 -19.57
CA GLU A 333 2.33 3.64 -20.50
C GLU A 333 0.97 4.36 -20.61
N ALA A 334 -0.09 3.82 -20.01
CA ALA A 334 -1.43 4.42 -20.02
C ALA A 334 -1.40 5.87 -19.50
N TYR A 335 -2.27 6.71 -20.06
CA TYR A 335 -2.42 8.13 -19.70
C TYR A 335 -1.18 9.00 -19.96
N SER A 336 -0.17 8.46 -20.66
CA SER A 336 0.96 9.26 -21.16
C SER A 336 0.62 9.93 -22.49
N TYR A 337 1.34 11.00 -22.82
CA TYR A 337 1.17 11.73 -24.07
C TYR A 337 2.51 12.19 -24.63
N ALA A 338 2.59 12.27 -25.96
CA ALA A 338 3.79 12.73 -26.64
C ALA A 338 4.10 14.18 -26.28
N LEU A 339 5.35 14.46 -25.90
CA LEU A 339 5.79 15.83 -25.72
C LEU A 339 5.99 16.50 -27.08
N PRO A 340 5.56 17.76 -27.26
CA PRO A 340 5.90 18.52 -28.45
C PRO A 340 7.44 18.62 -28.53
N LYS A 341 8.00 18.32 -29.71
CA LYS A 341 9.44 18.44 -29.93
C LYS A 341 9.85 19.89 -29.67
N VAL A 342 10.81 20.08 -28.78
CA VAL A 342 11.39 21.41 -28.53
C VAL A 342 12.12 21.82 -29.81
N ASP A 343 11.64 22.88 -30.45
CA ASP A 343 12.29 23.46 -31.62
C ASP A 343 13.48 24.29 -31.13
N PHE A 344 14.66 23.66 -31.09
CA PHE A 344 15.89 24.30 -30.66
C PHE A 344 16.31 25.48 -31.57
N GLY A 345 15.72 25.64 -32.75
CA GLY A 345 15.93 26.82 -33.61
C GLY A 345 15.22 28.09 -33.14
N LYS A 346 14.26 27.98 -32.21
CA LYS A 346 13.53 29.12 -31.63
C LYS A 346 14.07 29.57 -30.26
N LEU A 347 14.97 28.79 -29.68
CA LEU A 347 15.69 29.18 -28.47
C LEU A 347 16.75 30.20 -28.89
N LYS A 348 16.45 31.50 -28.72
CA LYS A 348 17.48 32.54 -28.78
C LYS A 348 18.44 32.29 -27.62
N LEU A 349 19.62 31.76 -27.94
CA LEU A 349 20.76 31.66 -27.02
C LEU A 349 21.30 33.05 -26.67
#